data_AF-A0A8T1VKP0-F1
#
_entry.id   AF-A0A8T1VKP0-F1
#
_cell.length_a   1.000
_cell.length_b   1.000
_cell.length_c   1.000
_cell.angle_alpha   90.00
_cell.angle_beta   90.00
_cell.angle_gamma   90.00
#
_symmetry.space_group_name_H-M   'P 1'
#
loop_
_entity.id
_entity.type
_entity.pdbx_description
1 polymer ?
#
loop_
_entity_poly.entity_id
_entity_poly.type
_entity_poly.pdbx_seq_one_letter_code
_entity_poly.pdbx_strand_id
1 'polypeptide(L)'
;MTSVLRVLVLTVCLLALSGSSVTSVANAVESVFDAAAKSEQAAAAKERNLQRNIADDQVRVLYCTACGYEANFNQVKKYLEDTFPHLVDRVYGANYDVDPTKKTLSQAINVLQASAIILLVFGEYILPALGIDTTLLRWALNNRIPSFFIVLFMGSLANSLTASGAFEIYFNGDLIFSKLEVDRWPTLLEISNSISEYGLVQSVSS
;
A
#
# COMPACT_ATOMS: atom_id res chain seq x y z
N MET A 1 -22.89 17.20 31.19
CA MET A 1 -21.84 17.36 30.15
C MET A 1 -20.72 16.31 30.25
N THR A 2 -20.50 15.69 31.41
CA THR A 2 -19.48 14.64 31.65
C THR A 2 -19.87 13.26 31.11
N SER A 3 -21.16 12.91 31.09
CA SER A 3 -21.63 11.60 30.62
C SER A 3 -21.52 11.44 29.10
N VAL A 4 -21.76 12.50 28.33
CA VAL A 4 -21.65 12.48 26.85
C VAL A 4 -20.19 12.33 26.42
N LEU A 5 -19.28 13.02 27.10
CA LEU A 5 -17.84 12.92 26.85
C LEU A 5 -17.29 11.52 27.18
N ARG A 6 -17.78 10.90 28.26
CA ARG A 6 -17.43 9.52 28.62
C ARG A 6 -17.94 8.50 27.61
N VAL A 7 -19.17 8.66 27.11
CA VAL A 7 -19.72 7.78 26.07
C VAL A 7 -18.92 7.91 24.78
N LEU A 8 -18.57 9.14 24.39
CA LEU A 8 -17.82 9.40 23.16
C LEU A 8 -16.39 8.84 23.21
N VAL A 9 -15.71 9.00 24.35
CA VAL A 9 -14.38 8.41 24.60
C VAL A 9 -14.45 6.88 24.68
N LEU A 10 -15.46 6.32 25.34
CA LEU A 10 -15.67 4.88 25.40
C LEU A 10 -15.96 4.30 24.01
N THR A 11 -16.77 4.96 23.18
CA THR A 11 -17.03 4.49 21.81
C THR A 11 -15.79 4.55 20.91
N VAL A 12 -14.95 5.58 21.06
CA VAL A 12 -13.68 5.66 20.32
C VAL A 12 -12.68 4.60 20.79
N CYS A 13 -12.62 4.33 22.10
CA CYS A 13 -11.82 3.22 22.64
C CYS A 13 -12.36 1.85 22.22
N LEU A 14 -13.68 1.63 22.23
CA LEU A 14 -14.29 0.35 21.82
C LEU A 14 -14.08 0.06 20.33
N LEU A 15 -14.16 1.09 19.46
CA LEU A 15 -13.84 0.95 18.04
C LEU A 15 -12.34 0.66 17.79
N ALA A 16 -11.45 1.11 18.67
CA ALA A 16 -10.02 0.81 18.60
C ALA A 16 -9.68 -0.61 19.10
N LEU A 17 -10.48 -1.18 20.00
CA LEU A 17 -10.27 -2.53 20.54
C LEU A 17 -10.94 -3.65 19.74
N SER A 18 -11.95 -3.36 18.90
CA SER A 18 -12.63 -4.38 18.10
C SER A 18 -11.82 -4.91 16.90
N GLY A 19 -10.57 -4.44 16.70
CA GLY A 19 -9.74 -4.84 15.57
C GLY A 19 -8.75 -5.98 15.80
N SER A 20 -8.45 -6.36 17.05
CA SER A 20 -7.19 -7.10 17.30
C SER A 20 -7.25 -8.06 18.48
N SER A 21 -7.72 -9.28 18.26
CA SER A 21 -7.38 -10.44 19.08
C SER A 21 -7.66 -11.70 18.26
N VAL A 22 -6.64 -12.31 17.65
CA VAL A 22 -6.48 -13.78 17.40
C VAL A 22 -5.43 -14.10 16.30
N THR A 23 -5.07 -13.20 15.38
CA THR A 23 -4.35 -13.62 14.16
C THR A 23 -2.81 -13.58 14.19
N SER A 24 -2.17 -13.17 15.29
CA SER A 24 -0.72 -12.87 15.30
C SER A 24 0.23 -14.09 15.29
N VAL A 25 -0.21 -15.32 15.55
CA VAL A 25 0.71 -16.47 15.69
C VAL A 25 0.67 -17.41 14.47
N ALA A 26 -0.31 -17.27 13.58
CA ALA A 26 -0.43 -18.13 12.39
C ALA A 26 0.49 -17.72 11.22
N ASN A 27 0.73 -16.42 11.03
CA ASN A 27 1.35 -15.90 9.79
C ASN A 27 2.85 -16.18 9.63
N ALA A 28 3.56 -16.60 10.67
CA ALA A 28 5.02 -16.78 10.60
C ALA A 28 5.44 -18.12 9.95
N VAL A 29 4.52 -19.09 9.86
CA VAL A 29 4.81 -20.43 9.31
C VAL A 29 4.48 -20.53 7.80
N GLU A 30 3.73 -19.58 7.26
CA GLU A 30 3.21 -19.59 5.88
C GLU A 30 4.26 -19.13 4.83
N SER A 31 5.17 -18.23 5.21
CA SER A 31 6.10 -17.56 4.28
C SER A 31 7.15 -18.44 3.59
N VAL A 32 7.45 -19.62 4.15
CA VAL A 32 8.44 -20.56 3.58
C VAL A 32 7.80 -21.51 2.56
N PHE A 33 6.51 -21.82 2.71
CA PHE A 33 5.76 -22.66 1.77
C PHE A 33 5.26 -21.85 0.56
N ASP A 34 4.97 -20.55 0.73
CA ASP A 34 4.52 -19.66 -0.34
C ASP A 34 5.56 -19.42 -1.44
N ALA A 35 6.85 -19.37 -1.10
CA ALA A 35 7.91 -19.08 -2.07
C ALA A 35 8.10 -20.22 -3.10
N ALA A 36 7.91 -21.47 -2.69
CA ALA A 36 7.99 -22.64 -3.57
C ALA A 36 6.72 -22.80 -4.43
N ALA A 37 5.54 -22.43 -3.91
CA ALA A 37 4.29 -22.45 -4.67
C ALA A 37 4.25 -21.36 -5.76
N LYS A 38 4.89 -20.21 -5.52
CA LYS A 38 4.90 -19.06 -6.44
C LYS A 38 5.68 -19.32 -7.75
N SER A 39 6.73 -20.15 -7.71
CA SER A 39 7.53 -20.50 -8.89
C SER A 39 6.84 -21.54 -9.79
N GLU A 40 6.13 -22.50 -9.20
CA GLU A 40 5.33 -23.49 -9.95
C GLU A 40 4.12 -22.84 -10.64
N GLN A 41 3.48 -21.86 -9.98
CA GLN A 41 2.38 -21.08 -10.55
C GLN A 41 2.83 -20.15 -11.69
N ALA A 42 4.03 -19.56 -11.62
CA ALA A 42 4.57 -18.73 -12.69
C ALA A 42 4.85 -19.53 -13.98
N ALA A 43 5.32 -20.78 -13.86
CA ALA A 43 5.56 -21.66 -15.01
C ALA A 43 4.25 -22.12 -15.67
N ALA A 44 3.26 -22.51 -14.87
CA ALA A 44 1.93 -22.90 -15.37
C ALA A 44 1.14 -21.72 -15.96
N ALA A 45 1.39 -20.50 -15.51
CA ALA A 45 0.81 -19.30 -16.08
C ALA A 45 1.44 -18.97 -17.45
N LYS A 46 2.76 -19.12 -17.61
CA LYS A 46 3.45 -18.98 -18.90
C LYS A 46 2.93 -19.94 -19.98
N GLU A 47 2.67 -21.20 -19.65
CA GLU A 47 2.08 -22.17 -20.60
C GLU A 47 0.62 -21.85 -20.95
N ARG A 48 -0.18 -21.37 -19.99
CA ARG A 48 -1.55 -20.91 -20.26
C ARG A 48 -1.58 -19.69 -21.18
N ASN A 49 -0.61 -18.78 -21.07
CA ASN A 49 -0.51 -17.58 -21.90
C ASN A 49 -0.29 -17.92 -23.39
N LEU A 50 0.43 -19.00 -23.70
CA LEU A 50 0.76 -19.41 -25.08
C LEU A 50 -0.46 -19.94 -25.87
N GLN A 51 -1.51 -20.39 -25.17
CA GLN A 51 -2.71 -21.02 -25.76
C GLN A 51 -3.91 -20.06 -25.89
N ARG A 52 -3.75 -18.77 -25.60
CA ARG A 52 -4.89 -17.84 -25.52
C ARG A 52 -5.19 -17.11 -26.83
N ASN A 53 -6.45 -16.70 -26.96
CA ASN A 53 -6.86 -15.74 -27.97
C ASN A 53 -6.28 -14.36 -27.65
N ILE A 54 -5.67 -13.73 -28.66
CA ILE A 54 -5.13 -12.35 -28.63
C ILE A 54 -6.20 -11.32 -28.18
N ALA A 55 -7.48 -11.68 -28.31
CA ALA A 55 -8.61 -10.84 -27.90
C ALA A 55 -8.71 -10.61 -26.38
N ASP A 56 -8.12 -11.48 -25.55
CA ASP A 56 -8.25 -11.43 -24.07
C ASP A 56 -7.02 -10.81 -23.37
N ASP A 57 -6.06 -10.27 -24.12
CA ASP A 57 -4.82 -9.77 -23.55
C ASP A 57 -5.01 -8.46 -22.76
N GLN A 58 -4.51 -8.46 -21.53
CA GLN A 58 -4.60 -7.34 -20.59
C GLN A 58 -3.27 -7.11 -19.85
N VAL A 59 -2.95 -5.85 -19.63
CA VAL A 59 -1.81 -5.43 -18.80
C VAL A 59 -2.34 -4.88 -17.48
N ARG A 60 -1.83 -5.41 -16.37
CA ARG A 60 -2.10 -4.91 -15.01
C ARG A 60 -0.82 -4.33 -14.44
N VAL A 61 -0.86 -3.06 -14.03
CA VAL A 61 0.26 -2.41 -13.34
C VAL A 61 -0.12 -2.21 -11.89
N LEU A 62 0.62 -2.85 -10.98
CA LEU A 62 0.50 -2.65 -9.54
C LEU A 62 1.55 -1.63 -9.12
N TYR A 63 1.13 -0.52 -8.52
CA TYR A 63 2.06 0.54 -8.10
C TYR A 63 1.73 1.10 -6.73
N CYS A 64 2.74 1.64 -6.06
CA CYS A 64 2.57 2.34 -4.79
C CYS A 64 1.89 3.71 -5.00
N THR A 65 0.62 3.83 -4.60
CA THR A 65 -0.11 5.12 -4.64
C THR A 65 0.44 6.13 -3.63
N ALA A 66 0.82 5.67 -2.42
CA ALA A 66 1.43 6.51 -1.38
C ALA A 66 2.78 7.13 -1.81
N CYS A 67 3.45 6.55 -2.81
CA CYS A 67 4.73 7.00 -3.34
C CYS A 67 4.58 7.99 -4.51
N GLY A 68 3.36 8.27 -4.96
CA GLY A 68 3.10 9.15 -6.10
C GLY A 68 3.46 8.54 -7.47
N TYR A 69 3.43 7.21 -7.61
CA TYR A 69 3.82 6.54 -8.86
C TYR A 69 2.77 6.57 -9.97
N GLU A 70 1.62 7.17 -9.72
CA GLU A 70 0.53 7.33 -10.69
C GLU A 70 1.00 8.03 -11.99
N ALA A 71 1.87 9.04 -11.89
CA ALA A 71 2.43 9.71 -13.07
C ALA A 71 3.26 8.75 -13.95
N ASN A 72 4.05 7.87 -13.33
CA ASN A 72 4.84 6.86 -14.04
C ASN A 72 3.93 5.82 -14.70
N PHE A 73 2.88 5.39 -14.00
CA PHE A 73 1.85 4.51 -14.57
C PHE A 73 1.20 5.14 -15.80
N ASN A 74 0.77 6.39 -15.72
CA ASN A 74 0.13 7.09 -16.84
C ASN A 74 1.06 7.21 -18.06
N GLN A 75 2.36 7.42 -17.84
CA GLN A 75 3.36 7.43 -18.92
C GLN A 75 3.51 6.06 -19.59
N VAL A 76 3.62 4.99 -18.79
CA VAL A 76 3.72 3.61 -19.31
C VAL A 76 2.44 3.21 -20.04
N LYS A 77 1.28 3.52 -19.46
CA LYS A 77 -0.03 3.27 -20.07
C LYS A 77 -0.12 3.90 -21.45
N LYS A 78 0.16 5.21 -21.55
CA LYS A 78 0.12 5.93 -22.82
C LYS A 78 1.06 5.31 -23.85
N TYR A 79 2.30 5.00 -23.45
CA TYR A 79 3.27 4.36 -24.34
C TYR A 79 2.81 2.99 -24.85
N LEU A 80 2.21 2.16 -23.99
CA LEU A 80 1.70 0.85 -24.37
C LEU A 80 0.49 0.94 -25.29
N GLU A 81 -0.43 1.87 -25.04
CA GLU A 81 -1.59 2.12 -25.90
C GLU A 81 -1.17 2.65 -27.28
N ASP A 82 -0.13 3.50 -27.33
CA ASP A 82 0.45 4.00 -28.58
C ASP A 82 1.19 2.90 -29.37
N THR A 83 1.90 1.99 -28.69
CA THR A 83 2.73 0.94 -29.33
C THR A 83 1.91 -0.28 -29.76
N PHE A 84 0.83 -0.57 -29.02
CA PHE A 84 0.00 -1.75 -29.21
C PHE A 84 -1.48 -1.37 -29.26
N PRO A 85 -2.05 -1.14 -30.45
CA PRO A 85 -3.46 -0.71 -30.59
C PRO A 85 -4.46 -1.77 -30.12
N HIS A 86 -4.03 -3.03 -29.98
CA HIS A 86 -4.83 -4.11 -29.39
C HIS A 86 -4.84 -4.07 -27.86
N LEU A 87 -4.06 -3.22 -27.19
CA LEU A 87 -4.04 -3.08 -25.74
C LEU A 87 -4.78 -1.81 -25.26
N VAL A 88 -5.33 -1.02 -26.19
CA VAL A 88 -6.12 0.17 -25.90
C VAL A 88 -7.30 -0.19 -25.00
N ASP A 89 -7.48 0.57 -23.91
CA ASP A 89 -8.47 0.34 -22.84
C ASP A 89 -8.30 -0.97 -22.03
N ARG A 90 -7.21 -1.73 -22.25
CA ARG A 90 -6.91 -2.97 -21.53
C ARG A 90 -5.69 -2.89 -20.61
N VAL A 91 -5.25 -1.66 -20.33
CA VAL A 91 -4.20 -1.35 -19.36
C VAL A 91 -4.84 -0.84 -18.06
N TYR A 92 -4.78 -1.67 -17.03
CA TYR A 92 -5.35 -1.38 -15.72
C TYR A 92 -4.27 -1.01 -14.72
N GLY A 93 -4.51 0.04 -13.95
CA GLY A 93 -3.68 0.42 -12.81
C GLY A 93 -4.38 0.04 -11.51
N ALA A 94 -3.67 -0.60 -10.59
CA ALA A 94 -4.16 -0.86 -9.24
C ALA A 94 -3.09 -0.54 -8.19
N ASN A 95 -3.53 -0.24 -6.97
CA ASN A 95 -2.62 -0.03 -5.86
C ASN A 95 -1.97 -1.36 -5.47
N TYR A 96 -0.66 -1.35 -5.26
CA TYR A 96 0.04 -2.49 -4.69
C TYR A 96 -0.43 -2.70 -3.25
N ASP A 97 -1.14 -3.79 -2.99
CA ASP A 97 -1.58 -4.13 -1.63
C ASP A 97 -0.36 -4.54 -0.81
N VAL A 98 0.07 -3.63 0.05
CA VAL A 98 1.09 -3.90 1.06
C VAL A 98 0.52 -4.95 2.02
N ASP A 99 1.37 -5.89 2.45
CA ASP A 99 1.03 -6.95 3.41
C ASP A 99 0.08 -6.44 4.52
N PRO A 100 -1.05 -7.12 4.79
CA PRO A 100 -2.08 -6.65 5.73
C PRO A 100 -1.54 -6.25 7.11
N THR A 101 -0.41 -6.82 7.54
CA THR A 101 0.23 -6.44 8.81
C THR A 101 0.74 -5.00 8.80
N LYS A 102 1.38 -4.55 7.70
CA LYS A 102 1.90 -3.19 7.54
C LYS A 102 0.77 -2.17 7.42
N LYS A 103 -0.32 -2.56 6.75
CA LYS A 103 -1.54 -1.74 6.63
C LYS A 103 -2.19 -1.51 8.01
N THR A 104 -2.34 -2.58 8.79
CA THR A 104 -2.91 -2.49 10.15
C THR A 104 -2.01 -1.68 11.09
N LEU A 105 -0.70 -1.87 11.00
CA LEU A 105 0.26 -1.09 11.79
C LEU A 105 0.20 0.40 11.46
N SER A 106 0.19 0.77 10.17
CA SER A 106 0.08 2.17 9.75
C SER A 106 -1.24 2.79 10.20
N GLN A 107 -2.34 2.06 10.09
CA GLN A 107 -3.64 2.51 10.60
C GLN A 107 -3.60 2.74 12.12
N ALA A 108 -3.00 1.82 12.88
CA ALA A 108 -2.85 1.97 14.33
C ALA A 108 -2.02 3.22 14.69
N ILE A 109 -0.93 3.49 13.97
CA ILE A 109 -0.12 4.68 14.21
C ILE A 109 -0.90 5.96 13.87
N ASN A 110 -1.69 5.96 12.79
CA ASN A 110 -2.53 7.11 12.43
C ASN A 110 -3.63 7.38 13.47
N VAL A 111 -4.26 6.33 14.00
CA VAL A 111 -5.23 6.46 15.11
C VAL A 111 -4.54 6.99 16.37
N LEU A 112 -3.35 6.47 16.69
CA LEU A 112 -2.55 6.94 17.82
C LEU A 112 -2.19 8.42 17.65
N GLN A 113 -1.78 8.83 16.45
CA GLN A 113 -1.45 10.23 16.14
C GLN A 113 -2.66 11.14 16.35
N ALA A 114 -3.83 10.76 15.84
CA ALA A 114 -5.06 11.52 16.04
C ALA A 114 -5.41 11.64 17.54
N SER A 115 -5.26 10.55 18.30
CA SER A 115 -5.49 10.55 19.75
C SER A 115 -4.49 11.46 20.50
N ALA A 116 -3.23 11.48 20.07
CA ALA A 116 -2.19 12.33 20.64
C ALA A 116 -2.46 13.82 20.39
N ILE A 117 -2.98 14.18 19.21
CA ILE A 117 -3.40 15.56 18.91
C ILE A 117 -4.54 15.99 19.83
N ILE A 118 -5.56 15.12 19.99
CA ILE A 118 -6.69 15.40 20.89
C ILE A 118 -6.22 15.58 22.33
N LEU A 119 -5.30 14.72 22.80
CA LEU A 119 -4.68 14.82 24.12
C LEU A 119 -3.82 16.07 24.29
N LEU A 120 -3.10 16.52 23.26
CA LEU A 120 -2.34 17.77 23.34
C LEU A 120 -3.24 19.01 23.47
N VAL A 121 -4.40 19.01 22.82
CA VAL A 121 -5.33 20.14 22.83
C VAL A 121 -6.21 20.14 24.09
N PHE A 122 -6.72 18.98 24.50
CA PHE A 122 -7.71 18.85 25.56
C PHE A 122 -7.22 18.07 26.79
N GLY A 123 -5.95 17.66 26.84
CA GLY A 123 -5.42 16.75 27.86
C GLY A 123 -5.55 17.26 29.29
N GLU A 124 -5.50 18.57 29.51
CA GLU A 124 -5.70 19.16 30.85
C GLU A 124 -7.11 18.92 31.41
N TYR A 125 -8.10 18.72 30.54
CA TYR A 125 -9.48 18.39 30.93
C TYR A 125 -9.76 16.88 30.86
N ILE A 126 -9.19 16.20 29.86
CA ILE A 126 -9.44 14.78 29.59
C ILE A 126 -8.67 13.85 30.55
N LEU A 127 -7.39 14.12 30.83
CA LEU A 127 -6.55 13.25 31.67
C LEU A 127 -7.08 13.17 33.12
N PRO A 128 -7.43 14.29 33.79
CA PRO A 128 -8.03 14.22 35.12
C PRO A 128 -9.42 13.59 35.12
N ALA A 129 -10.21 13.79 34.06
CA ALA A 129 -11.54 13.17 33.93
C ALA A 129 -11.49 11.64 33.76
N LEU A 130 -10.37 11.12 33.26
CA LEU A 130 -10.04 9.69 33.15
C LEU A 130 -9.33 9.13 34.39
N GLY A 131 -8.97 9.98 35.36
CA GLY A 131 -8.20 9.57 36.54
C GLY A 131 -6.75 9.17 36.23
N ILE A 132 -6.23 9.55 35.06
CA ILE A 132 -4.85 9.26 34.64
C ILE A 132 -3.96 10.39 35.14
N ASP A 133 -2.86 10.00 35.77
CA ASP A 133 -1.89 10.95 36.31
C ASP A 133 -1.24 11.77 35.19
N THR A 134 -1.38 13.09 35.25
CA THR A 134 -0.87 14.02 34.23
C THR A 134 0.66 14.09 34.19
N THR A 135 1.34 13.43 35.14
CA THR A 135 2.80 13.45 35.32
C THR A 135 3.55 12.88 34.12
N LEU A 136 3.02 11.85 33.46
CA LEU A 136 3.58 11.23 32.25
C LEU A 136 3.57 12.17 31.03
N LEU A 137 2.51 12.95 30.85
CA LEU A 137 2.35 13.86 29.71
C LEU A 137 2.67 15.33 30.04
N ARG A 138 3.15 15.61 31.26
CA ARG A 138 3.36 16.98 31.75
C ARG A 138 4.34 17.76 30.88
N TRP A 139 5.38 17.09 30.39
CA TRP A 139 6.34 17.70 29.47
C TRP A 139 5.70 18.13 28.15
N ALA A 140 4.84 17.28 27.59
CA ALA A 140 4.17 17.53 26.31
C ALA A 140 3.10 18.62 26.42
N LEU A 141 2.34 18.64 27.52
CA LEU A 141 1.31 19.64 27.81
C LEU A 141 1.90 21.02 28.09
N ASN A 142 3.06 21.09 28.75
CA ASN A 142 3.78 22.35 28.99
C ASN A 142 4.41 22.91 27.71
N ASN A 143 4.79 22.04 26.75
CA ASN A 143 5.45 22.41 25.51
C ASN A 143 4.59 22.02 24.30
N ARG A 144 3.40 22.60 24.17
CA ARG A 144 2.40 22.20 23.16
C ARG A 144 2.89 22.38 21.72
N ILE A 145 3.55 23.50 21.43
CA ILE A 145 4.04 23.82 20.08
C ILE A 145 5.05 22.77 19.58
N PRO A 146 6.17 22.49 20.27
CA PRO A 146 7.13 21.48 19.79
C PRO A 146 6.55 20.06 19.84
N SER A 147 5.71 19.74 20.83
CA SER A 147 5.05 18.43 20.92
C SER A 147 4.11 18.17 19.73
N PHE A 148 3.41 19.20 19.27
CA PHE A 148 2.55 19.13 18.10
C PHE A 148 3.36 18.78 16.83
N PHE A 149 4.51 19.43 16.62
CA PHE A 149 5.39 19.09 15.50
C PHE A 149 5.94 17.66 15.58
N ILE A 150 6.29 17.15 16.77
CA ILE A 150 6.72 15.76 16.95
C ILE A 150 5.61 14.79 16.57
N VAL A 151 4.37 15.05 17.00
CA VAL A 151 3.22 14.21 16.67
C VAL A 151 2.91 14.26 15.17
N LEU A 152 3.04 15.42 14.52
CA LEU A 152 2.91 15.52 13.06
C LEU A 152 3.98 14.72 12.32
N PHE A 153 5.24 14.81 12.76
CA PHE A 153 6.35 14.08 12.15
C PHE A 153 6.19 12.56 12.30
N MET A 154 5.66 12.10 13.43
CA MET A 154 5.38 10.68 13.67
C MET A 154 4.36 10.11 12.66
N GLY A 155 3.35 10.89 12.28
CA GLY A 155 2.42 10.50 11.21
C GLY A 155 3.06 10.43 9.84
N SER A 156 3.97 11.36 9.53
CA SER A 156 4.76 11.30 8.30
C SER A 156 5.59 10.02 8.23
N LEU A 157 6.20 9.62 9.35
CA LEU A 157 6.93 8.35 9.43
C LEU A 157 6.01 7.14 9.25
N ALA A 158 4.81 7.14 9.83
CA ALA A 158 3.82 6.07 9.65
C ALA A 158 3.41 5.88 8.18
N ASN A 159 3.26 6.98 7.45
CA ASN A 159 2.93 6.95 6.03
C ASN A 159 4.11 6.43 5.19
N SER A 160 5.34 6.66 5.62
CA SER A 160 6.53 6.08 4.97
C SER A 160 6.59 4.56 5.10
N LEU A 161 6.04 3.97 6.17
CA LEU A 161 5.96 2.51 6.34
C LEU A 161 5.00 1.86 5.33
N THR A 162 3.99 2.59 4.86
CA THR A 162 3.08 2.13 3.79
C THR A 162 3.62 2.38 2.39
N ALA A 163 4.68 3.17 2.25
CA ALA A 163 5.33 3.41 0.96
C ALA A 163 6.18 2.20 0.58
N SER A 164 5.56 1.17 0.00
CA SER A 164 6.26 -0.05 -0.43
C SER A 164 7.27 0.21 -1.55
N GLY A 165 7.15 1.32 -2.28
CA GLY A 165 8.00 1.62 -3.43
C GLY A 165 7.83 0.63 -4.59
N ALA A 166 6.80 -0.22 -4.54
CA ALA A 166 6.56 -1.26 -5.53
C ALA A 166 6.05 -0.66 -6.85
N PHE A 167 6.57 -1.19 -7.95
CA PHE A 167 6.07 -0.93 -9.29
C PHE A 167 6.24 -2.22 -10.09
N GLU A 168 5.13 -2.91 -10.34
CA GLU A 168 5.11 -4.22 -10.97
C GLU A 168 4.17 -4.22 -12.16
N ILE A 169 4.62 -4.81 -13.26
CA ILE A 169 3.88 -4.92 -14.51
C ILE A 169 3.59 -6.40 -14.74
N TYR A 170 2.31 -6.71 -14.82
CA TYR A 170 1.78 -8.02 -15.14
C TYR A 170 1.16 -8.00 -16.52
N PHE A 171 1.46 -9.02 -17.32
CA PHE A 171 0.73 -9.30 -18.54
C PHE A 171 -0.07 -10.57 -18.33
N ASN A 172 -1.39 -10.43 -18.36
CA ASN A 172 -2.31 -11.56 -18.23
C ASN A 172 -2.10 -12.48 -17.01
N GLY A 173 -1.52 -11.93 -15.94
CA GLY A 173 -1.20 -12.68 -14.72
C GLY A 173 0.26 -13.08 -14.58
N ASP A 174 1.07 -12.97 -15.64
CA ASP A 174 2.51 -13.24 -15.59
C ASP A 174 3.25 -11.95 -15.23
N LEU A 175 4.16 -12.03 -14.26
CA LEU A 175 5.01 -10.91 -13.88
C LEU A 175 6.08 -10.69 -14.97
N ILE A 176 6.02 -9.55 -15.65
CA ILE A 176 7.01 -9.16 -16.67
C ILE A 176 8.15 -8.40 -16.02
N PHE A 177 7.81 -7.49 -15.11
CA PHE A 177 8.77 -6.60 -14.50
C PHE A 177 8.38 -6.29 -13.06
N SER A 178 9.32 -6.41 -12.13
CA SER A 178 9.19 -5.88 -10.77
C SER A 178 10.36 -4.96 -10.46
N LYS A 179 10.03 -3.71 -10.11
CA LYS A 179 11.02 -2.74 -9.62
C LYS A 179 11.72 -3.23 -8.35
N LEU A 180 11.03 -4.00 -7.50
CA LEU A 180 11.59 -4.50 -6.24
C LEU A 180 12.65 -5.58 -6.47
N GLU A 181 12.55 -6.33 -7.57
CA GLU A 181 13.52 -7.37 -7.92
C GLU A 181 14.74 -6.81 -8.66
N VAL A 182 14.51 -5.84 -9.56
CA VAL A 182 15.56 -5.27 -10.42
C VAL A 182 16.25 -4.06 -9.78
N ASP A 183 15.65 -3.47 -8.74
CA ASP A 183 16.09 -2.24 -8.06
C ASP A 183 16.37 -1.06 -9.03
N ARG A 184 15.66 -1.05 -10.16
CA ARG A 184 15.79 -0.05 -11.23
C ARG A 184 14.42 0.28 -11.80
N TRP A 185 14.30 1.46 -12.38
CA TRP A 185 13.14 1.82 -13.19
C TRP A 185 13.17 1.08 -14.55
N PRO A 186 12.02 0.56 -15.01
CA PRO A 186 11.94 -0.10 -16.30
C PRO A 186 12.13 0.92 -17.42
N THR A 187 12.83 0.51 -18.47
CA THR A 187 12.86 1.30 -19.70
C THR A 187 11.64 0.95 -20.55
N LEU A 188 11.03 1.94 -21.22
CA LEU A 188 9.83 1.70 -22.04
C LEU A 188 10.07 0.63 -23.12
N LEU A 189 11.27 0.61 -23.70
CA LEU A 189 11.70 -0.38 -24.70
C LEU A 189 11.80 -1.80 -24.13
N GLU A 190 12.24 -1.95 -22.89
CA GLU A 190 12.31 -3.23 -22.21
C GLU A 190 10.92 -3.80 -21.96
N ILE A 191 9.97 -2.95 -21.55
CA ILE A 191 8.57 -3.35 -21.37
C ILE A 191 7.97 -3.83 -22.71
N SER A 192 8.15 -3.06 -23.79
CA SER A 192 7.59 -3.44 -25.10
C SER A 192 8.24 -4.68 -25.68
N ASN A 193 9.55 -4.86 -25.51
CA ASN A 193 10.25 -6.08 -25.93
C ASN A 193 9.75 -7.30 -25.16
N SER A 194 9.67 -7.22 -23.83
CA SER A 194 9.20 -8.33 -23.01
C SER A 194 7.74 -8.69 -23.29
N ILE A 195 6.88 -7.71 -23.59
CA ILE A 195 5.50 -7.95 -24.02
C ILE A 195 5.43 -8.57 -25.42
N SER A 196 6.30 -8.13 -26.34
CA SER A 196 6.34 -8.67 -27.71
C SER A 196 6.82 -10.13 -27.76
N GLU A 197 7.64 -10.57 -26.81
CA GLU A 197 8.07 -11.97 -26.67
C GLU A 197 6.86 -12.91 -26.41
N TYR A 198 5.80 -12.40 -25.79
CA TYR A 198 4.53 -13.13 -25.64
C TYR A 198 3.69 -13.20 -26.93
N GLY A 199 4.22 -12.76 -28.07
CA GLY A 199 3.58 -12.89 -29.39
C GLY A 199 2.73 -11.69 -29.79
N LEU A 200 2.85 -10.55 -29.10
CA LEU A 200 2.14 -9.34 -29.48
C LEU A 200 2.82 -8.64 -30.66
N VAL A 201 2.10 -8.58 -31.77
CA VAL A 201 2.54 -7.86 -32.97
C VAL A 201 2.52 -6.36 -32.67
N GLN A 202 3.70 -5.76 -32.62
CA GLN A 202 3.84 -4.30 -32.58
C GLN A 202 3.25 -3.73 -33.88
N SER A 203 2.44 -2.67 -33.79
CA SER A 203 2.08 -1.90 -34.98
C SER A 203 3.25 -1.01 -35.36
N VAL A 204 4.35 -1.59 -35.79
CA VAL A 204 5.39 -0.84 -36.49
C VAL A 204 4.82 -0.54 -37.88
N SER A 205 4.10 0.57 -37.99
CA SER A 205 3.80 1.16 -39.29
C SER A 205 5.11 1.64 -39.91
N SER A 206 5.27 1.23 -41.16
CA SER A 206 6.31 1.60 -42.12
C SER A 206 6.56 3.10 -42.22
#